data_AF-A0A0E1NIW5-F1
#
_entry.id   AF-A0A0E1NIW5-F1
#
_cell.length_a   1.000
_cell.length_b   1.000
_cell.length_c   1.000
_cell.angle_alpha   90.00
_cell.angle_beta   90.00
_cell.angle_gamma   90.00
#
_symmetry.space_group_name_H-M   'P 1'
#
loop_
_entity.id
_entity.type
_entity.pdbx_description
1 polymer ?
#
loop_
_entity_poly.entity_id
_entity_poly.type
_entity_poly.pdbx_seq_one_letter_code
_entity_poly.pdbx_strand_id
1 'polypeptide(L)'
;MKLTGKFIGFVIMTISFSSFAGGGSSSWKPSVDPSACVNINEQRTPSTWYDNPVWFTWNANPECEKAISSGYASGIRIMGTVSYVPESTISQFNKVLKPNMSLTIVDLDIYGAVNGHPPRFASRPEFRWES
;
A
#
# COMPACT_ATOMS: atom_id res chain seq x y z
N MET A 1 -42.22 -55.37 -32.99
CA MET A 1 -42.32 -54.46 -31.83
C MET A 1 -41.52 -53.20 -32.12
N LYS A 2 -42.14 -52.02 -31.99
CA LYS A 2 -41.56 -50.70 -32.26
C LYS A 2 -40.64 -50.30 -31.10
N LEU A 3 -39.36 -50.05 -31.37
CA LEU A 3 -38.45 -49.37 -30.43
C LEU A 3 -38.42 -47.88 -30.77
N THR A 4 -39.44 -47.17 -30.28
CA THR A 4 -39.43 -45.72 -30.11
C THR A 4 -38.74 -45.39 -28.79
N GLY A 5 -37.77 -44.47 -28.79
CA GLY A 5 -37.45 -43.78 -27.54
C GLY A 5 -36.08 -43.15 -27.40
N LYS A 6 -36.02 -41.87 -27.77
CA LYS A 6 -35.32 -40.79 -27.05
C LYS A 6 -33.79 -40.74 -27.11
N PHE A 7 -33.33 -39.93 -28.06
CA PHE A 7 -32.22 -39.00 -27.91
C PHE A 7 -32.15 -38.41 -26.49
N ILE A 8 -31.06 -38.66 -25.77
CA ILE A 8 -30.61 -37.83 -24.66
C ILE A 8 -29.18 -37.42 -25.03
N GLY A 9 -29.08 -36.33 -25.80
CA GLY A 9 -27.82 -35.66 -26.07
C GLY A 9 -27.34 -34.99 -24.79
N PHE A 10 -26.25 -35.51 -24.22
CA PHE A 10 -25.57 -34.86 -23.11
C PHE A 10 -24.71 -33.73 -23.69
N VAL A 11 -25.28 -32.52 -23.75
CA VAL A 11 -24.53 -31.31 -24.11
C VAL A 11 -23.62 -31.00 -22.92
N ILE A 12 -22.37 -31.45 -23.00
CA ILE A 12 -21.31 -31.01 -22.09
C ILE A 12 -20.98 -29.57 -22.50
N MET A 13 -21.63 -28.60 -21.86
CA MET A 13 -21.16 -27.21 -21.86
C MET A 13 -19.82 -27.18 -21.14
N THR A 14 -18.73 -27.34 -21.89
CA THR A 14 -17.41 -26.91 -21.45
C THR A 14 -17.46 -25.40 -21.32
N ILE A 15 -17.69 -24.94 -20.11
CA ILE A 15 -17.47 -23.56 -19.70
C ILE A 15 -15.96 -23.34 -19.86
N SER A 16 -15.56 -22.80 -21.00
CA SER A 16 -14.22 -22.27 -21.17
C SER A 16 -14.10 -21.15 -20.14
N PHE A 17 -13.45 -21.44 -19.01
CA PHE A 17 -12.94 -20.40 -18.15
C PHE A 17 -12.02 -19.58 -19.04
N SER A 18 -12.44 -18.36 -19.36
CA SER A 18 -11.56 -17.33 -19.88
C SER A 18 -10.43 -17.25 -18.87
N SER A 19 -9.31 -17.89 -19.20
CA SER A 19 -8.08 -17.69 -18.47
C SER A 19 -7.77 -16.22 -18.66
N PHE A 20 -8.13 -15.38 -17.69
CA PHE A 20 -7.54 -14.07 -17.56
C PHE A 20 -6.10 -14.31 -17.15
N ALA A 21 -5.29 -14.72 -18.13
CA ALA A 21 -3.87 -14.61 -18.09
C ALA A 21 -3.58 -13.10 -18.02
N GLY A 22 -3.55 -12.58 -16.79
CA GLY A 22 -2.89 -11.32 -16.51
C GLY A 22 -1.46 -11.46 -17.04
N GLY A 23 -1.10 -10.64 -18.03
CA GLY A 23 0.18 -10.82 -18.70
C GLY A 23 0.38 -10.05 -19.99
N GLY A 24 -0.53 -9.14 -20.35
CA GLY A 24 -0.12 -7.96 -21.10
C GLY A 24 0.19 -6.90 -20.07
N SER A 25 1.44 -6.80 -19.61
CA SER A 25 1.88 -5.62 -18.88
C SER A 25 1.56 -4.43 -19.78
N SER A 26 0.50 -3.71 -19.47
CA SER A 26 0.23 -2.45 -20.13
C SER A 26 1.53 -1.66 -20.00
N SER A 27 2.15 -1.30 -21.13
CA SER A 27 3.34 -0.43 -21.14
C SER A 27 3.06 0.93 -20.50
N TRP A 28 1.79 1.19 -20.18
CA TRP A 28 1.37 2.29 -19.37
C TRP A 28 2.02 2.24 -18.00
N LYS A 29 2.74 3.31 -17.68
CA LYS A 29 3.27 3.61 -16.37
C LYS A 29 2.57 4.88 -15.87
N PRO A 30 2.19 4.97 -14.58
CA PRO A 30 1.71 6.23 -14.02
C PRO A 30 2.75 7.33 -14.22
N SER A 31 2.31 8.52 -14.62
CA SER A 31 3.16 9.70 -14.76
C SER A 31 3.49 10.36 -13.42
N VAL A 32 2.87 9.88 -12.34
CA VAL A 32 3.02 10.40 -10.98
C VAL A 32 4.05 9.62 -10.18
N ASP A 33 4.81 10.33 -9.35
CA ASP A 33 5.72 9.72 -8.37
C ASP A 33 4.93 9.09 -7.21
N PRO A 34 5.32 7.90 -6.69
CA PRO A 34 4.70 7.26 -5.53
C PRO A 34 4.48 8.17 -4.33
N SER A 35 5.37 9.15 -4.10
CA SER A 35 5.27 10.08 -2.98
C SER A 35 4.07 11.01 -3.07
N ALA A 36 3.54 11.27 -4.28
CA ALA A 36 2.34 12.10 -4.44
C ALA A 36 1.05 11.39 -4.00
N CYS A 37 1.10 10.06 -3.84
CA CYS A 37 0.01 9.24 -3.34
C CYS A 37 0.03 9.11 -1.81
N VAL A 38 0.99 9.75 -1.14
CA VAL A 38 1.18 9.66 0.32
C VAL A 38 1.23 11.05 0.94
N ASN A 39 0.35 11.29 1.91
CA ASN A 39 0.47 12.45 2.78
C ASN A 39 1.28 12.05 4.01
N ILE A 40 2.42 12.72 4.21
CA ILE A 40 3.25 12.58 5.41
C ILE A 40 2.74 13.61 6.41
N ASN A 41 2.20 13.14 7.53
CA ASN A 41 1.78 14.01 8.61
C ASN A 41 2.81 13.89 9.73
N GLU A 42 3.62 14.93 9.86
CA GLU A 42 4.48 15.16 11.01
C GLU A 42 3.91 16.37 11.73
N GLN A 43 3.10 16.15 12.76
CA GLN A 43 2.69 17.25 13.61
C GLN A 43 3.92 17.66 14.42
N ARG A 44 4.44 18.88 14.21
CA ARG A 44 5.35 19.52 15.15
C ARG A 44 4.52 20.39 16.08
N THR A 45 3.99 19.83 17.16
CA THR A 45 3.38 20.69 18.19
C THR A 45 4.47 21.43 18.96
N PRO A 46 4.33 22.75 19.21
CA PRO A 46 5.33 23.51 19.96
C PRO A 46 5.43 23.15 21.45
N SER A 47 4.48 22.39 22.00
CA SER A 47 4.25 22.37 23.46
C SER A 47 4.37 21.01 24.15
N THR A 48 4.42 19.88 23.44
CA THR A 48 4.66 18.57 24.07
C THR A 48 5.49 17.68 23.14
N TRP A 49 6.73 17.37 23.54
CA TRP A 49 7.59 16.42 22.82
C TRP A 49 7.00 15.00 22.77
N TYR A 50 5.97 14.71 23.56
CA TYR A 50 5.34 13.40 23.68
C TYR A 50 4.33 13.09 22.56
N ASP A 51 3.83 14.11 21.83
CA ASP A 51 2.74 13.97 20.85
C ASP A 51 3.16 14.37 19.43
N ASN A 52 4.30 13.90 18.95
CA ASN A 52 4.60 13.92 17.51
C ASN A 52 4.37 12.53 16.91
N PRO A 53 3.12 12.09 16.68
CA PRO A 53 2.93 10.88 15.92
C PRO A 53 3.44 11.14 14.50
N VAL A 54 4.24 10.22 13.99
CA VAL A 54 4.49 10.10 12.56
C VAL A 54 3.38 9.21 12.01
N TRP A 55 2.60 9.71 11.05
CA TRP A 55 1.65 8.87 10.34
C TRP A 55 1.57 9.20 8.85
N PHE A 56 1.25 8.18 8.07
CA PHE A 56 1.08 8.27 6.63
C PHE A 56 -0.37 8.03 6.27
N THR A 57 -0.96 8.89 5.45
CA THR A 57 -2.31 8.69 4.92
C THR A 57 -2.30 8.62 3.41
N TRP A 58 -3.22 7.85 2.85
CA TRP A 58 -3.39 7.77 1.40
C TRP A 58 -3.88 9.11 0.85
N ASN A 59 -3.20 9.62 -0.18
CA ASN A 59 -3.66 10.77 -0.94
C ASN A 59 -4.40 10.31 -2.18
N ALA A 60 -5.71 10.54 -2.24
CA ALA A 60 -6.61 10.12 -3.32
C ALA A 60 -6.45 10.99 -4.58
N ASN A 61 -5.25 11.01 -5.15
CA ASN A 61 -4.96 11.65 -6.42
C ASN A 61 -5.48 10.76 -7.58
N PRO A 62 -6.20 11.31 -8.58
CA PRO A 62 -6.71 10.55 -9.72
C PRO A 62 -5.68 9.64 -10.41
N GLU A 63 -4.42 10.07 -10.53
CA GLU A 63 -3.36 9.25 -11.13
C GLU A 63 -2.93 8.07 -10.24
N CYS A 64 -2.99 8.25 -8.91
CA CYS A 64 -2.75 7.17 -7.95
C CYS A 64 -3.88 6.14 -8.00
N GLU A 65 -5.13 6.59 -8.02
CA GLU A 65 -6.30 5.71 -8.18
C GLU A 65 -6.26 4.94 -9.50
N LYS A 66 -5.82 5.58 -10.58
CA LYS A 66 -5.61 4.93 -11.87
C LYS A 66 -4.52 3.86 -11.82
N ALA A 67 -3.41 4.12 -11.10
CA ALA A 67 -2.35 3.14 -10.90
C ALA A 67 -2.85 1.89 -10.16
N ILE A 68 -3.72 2.07 -9.14
CA ILE A 68 -4.32 0.94 -8.43
C ILE A 68 -5.38 0.21 -9.27
N SER A 69 -6.33 0.94 -9.83
CA SER A 69 -7.46 0.34 -10.58
C SER A 69 -7.04 -0.36 -11.88
N SER A 70 -5.92 0.06 -12.49
CA SER A 70 -5.33 -0.64 -13.64
C SER A 70 -4.54 -1.89 -13.27
N GLY A 71 -4.33 -2.16 -11.98
CA GLY A 71 -3.50 -3.27 -11.50
C GLY A 71 -2.00 -3.05 -11.67
N TYR A 72 -1.55 -1.81 -11.95
CA TYR A 72 -0.12 -1.48 -12.01
C TYR A 72 0.53 -1.57 -10.63
N ALA A 73 -0.20 -1.18 -9.58
CA ALA A 73 0.24 -1.27 -8.20
C ALA A 73 -0.91 -1.69 -7.27
N SER A 74 -0.59 -2.34 -6.16
CA SER A 74 -1.51 -2.65 -5.06
C SER A 74 -1.43 -1.65 -3.90
N GLY A 75 -0.42 -0.76 -3.90
CA GLY A 75 -0.25 0.31 -2.91
C GLY A 75 1.08 1.05 -3.06
N ILE A 76 1.46 1.82 -2.05
CA ILE A 76 2.78 2.43 -1.94
C ILE A 76 3.57 1.76 -0.81
N ARG A 77 4.73 1.22 -1.14
CA ARG A 77 5.72 0.81 -0.14
C ARG A 77 6.45 2.03 0.39
N ILE A 78 6.41 2.21 1.70
CA ILE A 78 7.07 3.28 2.43
C ILE A 78 8.17 2.69 3.28
N MET A 79 9.39 3.19 3.08
CA MET A 79 10.59 2.74 3.80
C MET A 79 11.27 3.95 4.44
N GLY A 80 11.76 3.80 5.66
CA GLY A 80 12.47 4.89 6.31
C GLY A 80 13.08 4.52 7.63
N THR A 81 13.77 5.48 8.22
CA THR A 81 14.42 5.36 9.53
C THR A 81 13.98 6.51 10.41
N VAL A 82 13.63 6.19 11.64
CA VAL A 82 13.43 7.16 12.72
C VAL A 82 14.57 7.07 13.73
N SER A 83 14.87 8.19 14.37
CA SER A 83 15.86 8.36 15.42
C SER A 83 15.22 8.98 16.65
N TYR A 84 15.70 8.64 17.84
CA TYR A 84 15.12 9.07 19.11
C TYR A 84 16.03 10.08 19.81
N VAL A 85 16.23 11.28 19.25
CA VAL A 85 17.24 12.24 19.74
C VAL A 85 16.98 12.70 21.18
N PRO A 86 18.00 12.73 22.07
CA PRO A 86 19.44 12.51 21.84
C PRO A 86 19.91 11.05 21.93
N GLU A 87 19.02 10.09 22.11
CA GLU A 87 19.36 8.67 22.10
C GLU A 87 19.97 8.29 20.74
N SER A 88 20.94 7.37 20.77
CA SER A 88 21.49 6.74 19.55
C SER A 88 20.57 5.66 18.98
N THR A 89 19.40 5.46 19.58
CA THR A 89 18.40 4.48 19.15
C THR A 89 17.84 4.90 17.80
N ILE A 90 17.75 3.93 16.90
CA ILE A 90 17.13 4.05 15.58
C ILE A 90 16.14 2.91 15.39
N SER A 91 15.05 3.19 14.69
CA SER A 91 14.09 2.18 14.25
C SER A 91 13.84 2.34 12.76
N GLN A 92 13.82 1.22 12.04
CA GLN A 92 13.52 1.20 10.61
C GLN A 92 12.10 0.69 10.41
N PHE A 93 11.41 1.22 9.41
CA PHE A 93 10.09 0.76 9.03
C PHE A 93 10.05 0.47 7.53
N ASN A 94 9.26 -0.53 7.16
CA ASN A 94 8.98 -0.92 5.78
C ASN A 94 7.55 -1.46 5.73
N LYS A 95 6.62 -0.63 5.25
CA LYS A 95 5.19 -0.94 5.25
C LYS A 95 4.55 -0.54 3.93
N VAL A 96 3.46 -1.21 3.59
CA VAL A 96 2.67 -0.91 2.39
C VAL A 96 1.43 -0.13 2.83
N LEU A 97 1.29 1.08 2.30
CA LEU A 97 0.11 1.91 2.42
C LEU A 97 -0.84 1.62 1.25
N LYS A 98 -2.05 1.17 1.58
CA LYS A 98 -3.11 0.89 0.60
C LYS A 98 -4.10 2.07 0.51
N PRO A 99 -4.91 2.14 -0.55
CA PRO A 99 -6.01 3.10 -0.62
C PRO A 99 -6.92 3.02 0.59
N ASN A 100 -7.36 4.17 1.08
CA ASN A 100 -8.20 4.32 2.29
C ASN A 100 -7.56 3.80 3.59
N MET A 101 -6.24 3.55 3.60
CA MET A 101 -5.49 3.17 4.78
C MET A 101 -4.79 4.39 5.40
N SER A 102 -4.53 4.30 6.70
CA SER A 102 -3.59 5.15 7.41
C SER A 102 -2.60 4.25 8.15
N LEU A 103 -1.31 4.59 8.10
CA LEU A 103 -0.26 3.91 8.86
C LEU A 103 0.17 4.82 10.00
N THR A 104 -0.13 4.41 11.22
CA THR A 104 0.30 5.08 12.45
C THR A 104 1.64 4.52 12.94
N ILE A 105 2.19 5.15 13.97
CA ILE A 105 3.40 4.71 14.66
C ILE A 105 3.37 3.21 15.06
N VAL A 106 2.20 2.71 15.45
CA VAL A 106 1.99 1.30 15.84
C VAL A 106 2.04 0.40 14.60
N ASP A 107 1.41 0.80 13.51
CA ASP A 107 1.41 0.04 12.25
C ASP A 107 2.80 -0.05 11.63
N LEU A 108 3.62 0.99 11.85
CA LEU A 108 5.01 1.08 11.43
C LEU A 108 5.96 0.21 12.25
N ASP A 109 5.50 -0.38 13.36
CA ASP A 109 6.31 -1.19 14.29
C ASP A 109 7.48 -0.39 14.88
N ILE A 110 7.24 0.89 15.20
CA ILE A 110 8.22 1.77 15.85
C ILE A 110 7.73 2.18 17.24
N TYR A 111 8.67 2.34 18.17
CA TYR A 111 8.34 2.75 19.53
C TYR A 111 7.77 4.19 19.55
N GLY A 112 6.75 4.40 20.39
CA GLY A 112 6.18 5.72 20.65
C GLY A 112 7.19 6.71 21.22
N ALA A 113 8.04 6.24 22.15
CA ALA A 113 9.18 6.98 22.67
C ALA A 113 10.23 6.02 23.25
N VAL A 114 11.48 6.47 23.33
CA VAL A 114 12.59 5.80 24.02
C VAL A 114 13.15 6.79 25.03
N ASN A 115 13.15 6.45 26.32
CA ASN A 115 13.59 7.35 27.40
C ASN A 115 12.90 8.73 27.42
N GLY A 116 11.64 8.80 26.94
CA GLY A 116 10.95 10.08 26.79
C GLY A 116 11.44 10.91 25.60
N HIS A 117 12.06 10.28 24.61
CA HIS A 117 12.37 10.90 23.32
C HIS A 117 11.46 10.30 22.26
N PRO A 118 10.65 11.10 21.52
CA PRO A 118 9.80 10.58 20.45
C PRO A 118 10.65 10.25 19.21
N PRO A 119 10.16 9.39 18.30
CA PRO A 119 10.82 9.19 17.02
C PRO A 119 10.75 10.44 16.16
N ARG A 120 11.84 10.73 15.47
CA ARG A 120 11.92 11.74 14.41
C ARG A 120 12.54 11.11 13.18
N PHE A 121 12.08 11.49 11.99
CA PHE A 121 12.70 11.02 10.77
C PHE A 121 14.19 11.36 10.75
N ALA A 122 15.03 10.32 10.65
CA ALA A 122 16.47 10.50 10.48
C ALA A 122 16.80 11.00 9.07
N SER A 123 15.95 10.63 8.10
CA SER A 123 16.04 11.03 6.70
C SER A 123 14.64 11.05 6.07
N ARG A 124 14.51 11.67 4.89
CA ARG A 124 13.27 11.60 4.11
C ARG A 124 12.93 10.14 3.80
N PRO A 125 11.68 9.69 4.02
CA PRO A 125 11.26 8.33 3.65
C PRO A 125 11.33 8.12 2.14
N GLU A 126 11.56 6.88 1.76
CA GLU A 126 11.51 6.42 0.38
C GLU A 126 10.13 5.85 0.05
N PHE A 127 9.63 6.17 -1.14
CA PHE A 127 8.33 5.74 -1.64
C PHE A 127 8.50 4.96 -2.94
N ARG A 128 7.92 3.76 -3.02
CA ARG A 128 7.94 2.92 -4.21
C ARG A 128 6.55 2.36 -4.48
N TRP A 129 6.23 2.15 -5.75
CA TRP A 129 5.05 1.38 -6.13
C TRP A 129 5.19 -0.06 -5.60
N GLU A 130 4.17 -0.54 -4.90
CA GLU A 130 4.06 -1.96 -4.54
C GLU A 130 3.26 -2.68 -5.62
N SER A 131 3.83 -3.73 -6.20
CA SER A 131 3.13 -4.62 -7.15
C SER A 131 2.27 -5.63 -6.40
#